data_AF-A0A7S3DXQ2-F1
#
_entry.id   AF-A0A7S3DXQ2-F1
#
_cell.length_a   1.000
_cell.length_b   1.000
_cell.length_c   1.000
_cell.angle_alpha   90.00
_cell.angle_beta   90.00
_cell.angle_gamma   90.00
#
_symmetry.space_group_name_H-M   'P 1'
#
loop_
_entity.id
_entity.type
_entity.pdbx_description
1 polymer ?
#
loop_
_entity_poly.entity_id
_entity_poly.type
_entity_poly.pdbx_seq_one_letter_code
_entity_poly.pdbx_strand_id
1 'polypeptide(L)'
;RAVLRAFVFKVLPYRVSSFLLRTRLIHLVDKGYHKFARQTVEQVVHSVTQNEELRRVLLYAWCDYGTPPNEAPFAAHALLTMHYTDGAFYPVGGPSEIPRRIGAVVRERGGELRVNAAVEQIWVEHHRVAGVHLRDGTRIRAKNVISNAGVMNTYQKLVPHAKYQSPALHDLFKNDRLKSGMTGLFLFVGLEGSSDRDLNLPKHQIWAFMDETGVGQGSESKSDDNSLPKGLPIFIGSPSVKDESWSRTRPNSSSLEILTPAPW
;
A
#
# COMPACT_ATOMS: atom_id res chain seq x y z
N ARG A 1 -18.96 3.99 14.28
CA ARG A 1 -19.25 5.45 14.16
C ARG A 1 -18.10 6.27 13.54
N ALA A 2 -16.83 5.82 13.55
CA ALA A 2 -15.71 6.54 12.90
C ALA A 2 -15.67 6.40 11.36
N VAL A 3 -16.06 5.24 10.82
CA VAL A 3 -16.10 4.95 9.37
C VAL A 3 -16.98 5.93 8.58
N LEU A 4 -18.02 6.49 9.21
CA LEU A 4 -18.97 7.38 8.53
C LEU A 4 -18.36 8.75 8.15
N ARG A 5 -17.26 9.18 8.79
CA ARG A 5 -16.67 10.52 8.58
C ARG A 5 -15.63 10.57 7.46
N ALA A 6 -14.80 9.54 7.32
CA ALA A 6 -13.88 9.41 6.17
C ALA A 6 -14.61 9.12 4.84
N PHE A 7 -15.86 8.65 4.90
CA PHE A 7 -16.68 8.33 3.73
C PHE A 7 -17.39 9.53 3.08
N VAL A 8 -17.37 10.70 3.72
CA VAL A 8 -18.12 11.88 3.24
C VAL A 8 -17.72 12.25 1.80
N PHE A 9 -16.43 12.17 1.44
CA PHE A 9 -15.98 12.48 0.08
C PHE A 9 -16.26 11.40 -0.97
N LYS A 10 -16.43 10.14 -0.56
CA LYS A 10 -16.79 9.05 -1.50
C LYS A 10 -18.26 9.11 -1.91
N VAL A 11 -19.12 9.69 -1.06
CA VAL A 11 -20.57 9.75 -1.26
C VAL A 11 -21.02 11.12 -1.80
N LEU A 12 -20.30 12.20 -1.48
CA LEU A 12 -20.66 13.54 -1.92
C LEU A 12 -20.33 13.78 -3.41
N PRO A 13 -21.24 14.42 -4.18
CA PRO A 13 -20.95 14.88 -5.53
C PRO A 13 -19.72 15.78 -5.55
N TYR A 14 -18.89 15.69 -6.59
CA TYR A 14 -17.64 16.45 -6.74
C TYR A 14 -17.79 17.96 -6.45
N ARG A 15 -18.90 18.58 -6.89
CA ARG A 15 -19.16 20.01 -6.65
C ARG A 15 -19.32 20.33 -5.17
N VAL A 16 -20.02 19.48 -4.42
CA VAL A 16 -20.22 19.65 -2.97
C VAL A 16 -18.91 19.44 -2.25
N SER A 17 -18.19 18.36 -2.58
CA SER A 17 -16.85 18.08 -2.07
C SER A 17 -15.87 19.23 -2.31
N SER A 18 -15.84 19.77 -3.52
CA SER A 18 -14.97 20.89 -3.90
C SER A 18 -15.34 22.16 -3.14
N PHE A 19 -16.63 22.45 -2.97
CA PHE A 19 -17.10 23.59 -2.18
C PHE A 19 -16.69 23.48 -0.71
N LEU A 20 -16.90 22.32 -0.07
CA LEU A 20 -16.53 22.09 1.33
C LEU A 20 -15.02 22.19 1.58
N LEU A 21 -14.20 21.72 0.65
CA LEU A 21 -12.74 21.84 0.71
C LEU A 21 -12.29 23.30 0.55
N ARG A 22 -12.83 24.03 -0.44
CA ARG A 22 -12.47 25.44 -0.70
C ARG A 22 -12.85 26.37 0.44
N THR A 23 -14.01 26.14 1.05
CA THR A 23 -14.53 26.95 2.17
C THR A 23 -14.01 26.50 3.53
N ARG A 24 -13.25 25.40 3.60
CA ARG A 24 -12.77 24.75 4.85
C ARG A 24 -13.90 24.33 5.81
N LEU A 25 -15.16 24.33 5.38
CA LEU A 25 -16.31 23.92 6.19
C LEU A 25 -16.23 22.45 6.62
N ILE A 26 -15.50 21.62 5.87
CA ILE A 26 -15.24 20.22 6.24
C ILE A 26 -14.55 20.09 7.60
N HIS A 27 -13.75 21.09 8.01
CA HIS A 27 -13.08 21.09 9.31
C HIS A 27 -14.08 21.14 10.48
N LEU A 28 -15.31 21.59 10.25
CA LEU A 28 -16.34 21.64 11.30
C LEU A 28 -16.94 20.25 11.57
N VAL A 29 -16.98 19.40 10.54
CA VAL A 29 -17.61 18.06 10.59
C VAL A 29 -16.61 16.95 10.90
N ASP A 30 -15.32 17.18 10.59
CA ASP A 30 -14.26 16.17 10.73
C ASP A 30 -13.04 16.68 11.54
N LYS A 31 -13.31 17.35 12.66
CA LYS A 31 -12.28 17.92 13.55
C LYS A 31 -11.24 16.88 13.99
N GLY A 32 -11.69 15.64 14.22
CA GLY A 32 -10.82 14.54 14.66
C GLY A 32 -9.81 14.13 13.59
N TYR A 33 -10.28 13.81 12.38
CA TYR A 33 -9.39 13.42 11.29
C TYR A 33 -8.42 14.55 10.94
N HIS A 34 -8.88 15.79 10.80
CA HIS A 34 -7.98 16.90 10.45
C HIS A 34 -6.92 17.20 11.52
N LYS A 35 -7.25 17.00 12.81
CA LYS A 35 -6.29 17.15 13.91
C LYS A 35 -5.18 16.10 13.79
N PHE A 36 -5.55 14.83 13.63
CA PHE A 36 -4.57 13.73 13.67
C PHE A 36 -3.91 13.44 12.33
N ALA A 37 -4.56 13.71 11.19
CA ALA A 37 -4.00 13.46 9.86
C ALA A 37 -2.77 14.32 9.53
N ARG A 38 -2.53 15.39 10.30
CA ARG A 38 -1.35 16.26 10.19
C ARG A 38 -0.24 15.90 11.16
N GLN A 39 -0.50 14.97 12.08
CA GLN A 39 0.46 14.50 13.06
C GLN A 39 1.10 13.21 12.57
N THR A 40 2.35 13.01 12.95
CA THR A 40 3.05 11.77 12.66
C THR A 40 2.53 10.67 13.59
N VAL A 41 2.70 9.40 13.19
CA VAL A 41 2.27 8.28 14.04
C VAL A 41 2.97 8.33 15.40
N GLU A 42 4.28 8.61 15.38
CA GLU A 42 5.12 8.73 16.58
C GLU A 42 4.60 9.81 17.53
N GLN A 43 4.29 11.02 17.03
CA GLN A 43 3.74 12.11 17.83
C GLN A 43 2.46 11.70 18.57
N VAL A 44 1.56 10.99 17.88
CA VAL A 44 0.30 10.56 18.48
C VAL A 44 0.54 9.48 19.53
N VAL A 45 1.33 8.46 19.21
CA VAL A 45 1.63 7.36 20.15
C VAL A 45 2.36 7.86 21.40
N HIS A 46 3.31 8.78 21.26
CA HIS A 46 4.03 9.38 22.39
C HIS A 46 3.11 10.20 23.31
N SER A 47 2.04 10.79 22.75
CA SER A 47 1.04 11.51 23.54
C SER A 47 0.10 10.60 24.34
N VAL A 48 -0.01 9.33 23.96
CA VAL A 48 -0.94 8.35 24.59
C VAL A 48 -0.28 7.60 25.75
N THR A 49 1.02 7.31 25.66
CA THR A 49 1.71 6.52 26.69
C THR A 49 3.18 6.92 26.82
N GLN A 50 3.74 6.74 28.02
CA GLN A 50 5.18 6.86 28.31
C GLN A 50 5.89 5.49 28.40
N ASN A 51 5.15 4.37 28.29
CA ASN A 51 5.73 3.04 28.32
C ASN A 51 6.36 2.72 26.95
N GLU A 52 7.69 2.62 26.90
CA GLU A 52 8.45 2.35 25.67
C GLU A 52 8.11 1.01 25.01
N GLU A 53 7.85 -0.04 25.79
CA GLU A 53 7.43 -1.33 25.25
C GLU A 53 6.06 -1.23 24.57
N LEU A 54 5.11 -0.53 25.19
CA LEU A 54 3.80 -0.29 24.59
C LEU A 54 3.92 0.58 23.32
N ARG A 55 4.82 1.57 23.30
CA ARG A 55 5.09 2.36 22.08
C ARG A 55 5.56 1.46 20.94
N ARG A 56 6.49 0.52 21.22
CA ARG A 56 6.96 -0.45 20.21
C ARG A 56 5.80 -1.30 19.67
N VAL A 57 4.95 -1.83 20.56
CA VAL A 57 3.76 -2.62 20.18
C VAL A 57 2.74 -1.79 19.40
N LEU A 58 2.64 -0.47 19.64
CA LEU A 58 1.73 0.37 18.86
C LEU A 58 2.32 0.77 17.50
N LEU A 59 3.64 0.78 17.36
CA LEU A 59 4.33 1.24 16.15
C LEU A 59 4.75 0.10 15.20
N TYR A 60 4.73 -1.16 15.65
CA TYR A 60 5.34 -2.29 14.93
C TYR A 60 4.91 -2.44 13.46
N ALA A 61 3.64 -2.13 13.16
CA ALA A 61 3.03 -2.36 11.85
C ALA A 61 3.40 -1.30 10.79
N TRP A 62 4.36 -0.42 11.07
CA TRP A 62 4.71 0.68 10.16
C TRP A 62 5.21 0.22 8.79
N CYS A 63 5.81 -0.96 8.73
CA CYS A 63 6.30 -1.55 7.48
C CYS A 63 5.17 -1.88 6.50
N ASP A 64 3.93 -2.09 6.96
CA ASP A 64 2.78 -2.36 6.09
C ASP A 64 2.40 -1.15 5.22
N TYR A 65 2.80 0.06 5.61
CA TYR A 65 2.67 1.29 4.81
C TYR A 65 4.01 1.91 4.39
N GLY A 66 5.13 1.22 4.63
CA GLY A 66 6.46 1.53 4.09
C GLY A 66 7.04 2.90 4.45
N THR A 67 6.52 3.56 5.49
CA THR A 67 6.98 4.89 5.92
C THR A 67 7.25 4.86 7.43
N PRO A 68 8.40 5.33 7.93
CA PRO A 68 8.71 5.25 9.35
C PRO A 68 7.76 6.09 10.22
N PRO A 69 7.58 5.74 11.51
CA PRO A 69 6.61 6.40 12.40
C PRO A 69 6.72 7.92 12.53
N ASN A 70 7.93 8.46 12.42
CA ASN A 70 8.23 9.89 12.54
C ASN A 70 7.87 10.70 11.27
N GLU A 71 7.67 10.04 10.12
CA GLU A 71 7.24 10.68 8.87
C GLU A 71 5.81 10.30 8.48
N ALA A 72 5.37 9.10 8.85
CA ALA A 72 4.08 8.56 8.45
C ALA A 72 2.93 9.38 9.06
N PRO A 73 1.90 9.74 8.29
CA PRO A 73 0.72 10.38 8.84
C PRO A 73 -0.07 9.40 9.71
N PHE A 74 -0.53 9.82 10.88
CA PHE A 74 -1.35 8.98 11.77
C PHE A 74 -2.61 8.42 11.09
N ALA A 75 -3.15 9.13 10.10
CA ALA A 75 -4.27 8.65 9.31
C ALA A 75 -3.98 7.31 8.60
N ALA A 76 -2.76 7.10 8.08
CA ALA A 76 -2.39 5.83 7.44
C ALA A 76 -2.36 4.69 8.47
N HIS A 77 -1.74 4.94 9.62
CA HIS A 77 -1.69 3.98 10.71
C HIS A 77 -3.08 3.63 11.23
N ALA A 78 -3.94 4.62 11.50
CA ALA A 78 -5.31 4.39 11.95
C ALA A 78 -6.14 3.60 10.93
N LEU A 79 -5.96 3.84 9.62
CA LEU A 79 -6.63 3.06 8.57
C LEU A 79 -6.18 1.59 8.60
N LEU A 80 -4.89 1.33 8.76
CA LEU A 80 -4.35 -0.01 8.89
C LEU A 80 -4.90 -0.71 10.14
N THR A 81 -4.81 -0.08 11.31
CA THR A 81 -5.33 -0.64 12.57
C THR A 81 -6.82 -0.95 12.45
N MET A 82 -7.61 -0.02 11.90
CA MET A 82 -9.04 -0.23 11.64
C MET A 82 -9.32 -1.36 10.64
N HIS A 83 -8.41 -1.65 9.71
CA HIS A 83 -8.58 -2.77 8.80
C HIS A 83 -8.49 -4.11 9.52
N TYR A 84 -7.67 -4.19 10.57
CA TYR A 84 -7.48 -5.40 11.38
C TYR A 84 -8.47 -5.56 12.54
N THR A 85 -9.30 -4.56 12.85
CA THR A 85 -10.24 -4.66 13.99
C THR A 85 -11.26 -5.78 13.82
N ASP A 86 -11.63 -6.09 12.58
CA ASP A 86 -12.59 -7.15 12.26
C ASP A 86 -11.90 -8.50 11.99
N GLY A 87 -10.58 -8.56 12.18
CA GLY A 87 -9.75 -9.76 11.98
C GLY A 87 -8.90 -9.72 10.71
N ALA A 88 -8.01 -10.71 10.60
CA ALA A 88 -7.18 -10.95 9.42
C ALA A 88 -7.61 -12.25 8.74
N PHE A 89 -7.86 -12.19 7.42
CA PHE A 89 -8.38 -13.33 6.66
C PHE A 89 -7.41 -13.75 5.56
N TYR A 90 -7.35 -15.06 5.30
CA TYR A 90 -6.55 -15.62 4.22
C TYR A 90 -7.47 -16.34 3.23
N PRO A 91 -7.48 -15.95 1.93
CA PRO A 91 -8.29 -16.63 0.93
C PRO A 91 -7.75 -18.03 0.63
N VAL A 92 -8.63 -19.02 0.59
CA VAL A 92 -8.28 -20.39 0.15
C VAL A 92 -7.76 -20.33 -1.28
N GLY A 93 -6.58 -20.92 -1.53
CA GLY A 93 -5.85 -20.81 -2.81
C GLY A 93 -4.88 -19.62 -2.87
N GLY A 94 -4.84 -18.79 -1.83
CA GLY A 94 -3.91 -17.68 -1.69
C GLY A 94 -4.39 -16.35 -2.29
N PRO A 95 -3.62 -15.26 -2.07
CA PRO A 95 -4.04 -13.90 -2.38
C PRO A 95 -4.30 -13.65 -3.88
N SER A 96 -3.75 -14.46 -4.78
CA SER A 96 -3.98 -14.40 -6.23
C SER A 96 -5.44 -14.70 -6.62
N GLU A 97 -6.21 -15.33 -5.74
CA GLU A 97 -7.64 -15.56 -5.94
C GLU A 97 -8.46 -14.27 -6.02
N ILE A 98 -8.03 -13.23 -5.31
CA ILE A 98 -8.71 -11.93 -5.31
C ILE A 98 -8.73 -11.32 -6.73
N PRO A 99 -7.58 -11.04 -7.38
CA PRO A 99 -7.59 -10.50 -8.74
C PRO A 99 -8.17 -11.49 -9.75
N ARG A 100 -8.02 -12.81 -9.55
CA ARG A 100 -8.63 -13.83 -10.42
C ARG A 100 -10.16 -13.70 -10.45
N ARG A 101 -10.80 -13.59 -9.28
CA ARG A 101 -12.25 -13.44 -9.16
C ARG A 101 -12.74 -12.09 -9.64
N ILE A 102 -12.03 -11.01 -9.34
CA ILE A 102 -12.34 -9.68 -9.90
C ILE A 102 -12.31 -9.73 -11.44
N GLY A 103 -11.29 -10.38 -12.02
CA GLY A 103 -11.18 -10.52 -13.46
C GLY A 103 -12.31 -11.34 -14.08
N ALA A 104 -12.79 -12.39 -13.41
CA ALA A 104 -13.96 -13.16 -13.87
C ALA A 104 -15.21 -12.27 -13.93
N VAL A 105 -15.50 -11.51 -12.87
CA VAL A 105 -16.65 -10.59 -12.82
C VAL A 105 -16.57 -9.53 -13.93
N VAL A 106 -15.38 -8.98 -14.20
CA VAL A 106 -15.20 -8.00 -15.29
C VAL A 106 -15.60 -8.62 -16.64
N ARG A 107 -15.17 -9.85 -16.94
CA ARG A 107 -15.49 -10.54 -18.20
C ARG A 107 -16.97 -10.91 -18.30
N GLU A 108 -17.57 -11.41 -17.21
CA GLU A 108 -19.00 -11.72 -17.14
C GLU A 108 -19.88 -10.49 -17.41
N ARG A 109 -19.39 -9.29 -17.06
CA ARG A 109 -20.06 -8.01 -17.34
C ARG A 109 -19.71 -7.43 -18.73
N GLY A 110 -19.07 -8.20 -19.60
CA GLY A 110 -18.70 -7.80 -20.96
C GLY A 110 -17.44 -6.95 -21.07
N GLY A 111 -16.66 -6.83 -19.99
CA GLY A 111 -15.36 -6.16 -20.00
C GLY A 111 -14.24 -7.05 -20.56
N GLU A 112 -13.20 -6.43 -21.07
CA GLU A 112 -12.01 -7.13 -21.57
C GLU A 112 -10.83 -6.99 -20.59
N LEU A 113 -10.05 -8.06 -20.46
CA LEU A 113 -8.76 -8.05 -19.75
C LEU A 113 -7.66 -8.42 -20.73
N ARG A 114 -6.80 -7.44 -21.04
CA ARG A 114 -5.66 -7.63 -21.94
C ARG A 114 -4.36 -7.67 -21.13
N VAL A 115 -3.68 -8.81 -21.17
CA VAL A 115 -2.34 -9.01 -20.59
C VAL A 115 -1.29 -8.82 -21.68
N ASN A 116 -0.03 -8.60 -21.30
CA ASN A 116 1.06 -8.26 -22.23
C ASN A 116 0.75 -7.04 -23.12
N ALA A 117 -0.20 -6.20 -22.70
CA ALA A 117 -0.68 -5.02 -23.39
C ALA A 117 -0.13 -3.76 -22.71
N ALA A 118 1.19 -3.59 -22.72
CA ALA A 118 1.84 -2.46 -22.06
C ALA A 118 1.40 -1.14 -22.72
N VAL A 119 0.77 -0.26 -21.94
CA VAL A 119 0.45 1.11 -22.37
C VAL A 119 1.75 1.90 -22.42
N GLU A 120 2.06 2.43 -23.60
CA GLU A 120 3.21 3.31 -23.81
C GLU A 120 2.83 4.77 -23.60
N GLN A 121 1.61 5.17 -23.99
CA GLN A 121 1.17 6.55 -23.91
C GLN A 121 -0.34 6.68 -23.66
N ILE A 122 -0.73 7.65 -22.82
CA ILE A 122 -2.09 8.16 -22.73
C ILE A 122 -2.23 9.28 -23.77
N TRP A 123 -3.11 9.05 -24.74
CA TRP A 123 -3.34 9.94 -25.85
C TRP A 123 -4.37 11.01 -25.49
N VAL A 124 -4.01 12.27 -25.76
CA VAL A 124 -4.81 13.47 -25.46
C VAL A 124 -4.97 14.31 -26.72
N GLU A 125 -6.21 14.68 -27.05
CA GLU A 125 -6.57 15.58 -28.14
C GLU A 125 -7.42 16.72 -27.59
N HIS A 126 -7.13 17.97 -28.00
CA HIS A 126 -7.90 19.14 -27.58
C HIS A 126 -8.13 19.24 -26.06
N HIS A 127 -7.08 18.98 -25.26
CA HIS A 127 -7.12 18.95 -23.79
C HIS A 127 -8.06 17.89 -23.19
N ARG A 128 -8.43 16.85 -23.97
CA ARG A 128 -9.26 15.73 -23.51
C ARG A 128 -8.58 14.40 -23.83
N VAL A 129 -8.70 13.45 -22.91
CA VAL A 129 -8.26 12.07 -23.17
C VAL A 129 -9.04 11.52 -24.36
N ALA A 130 -8.32 10.90 -25.29
CA ALA A 130 -8.86 10.25 -26.48
C ALA A 130 -8.63 8.74 -26.48
N GLY A 131 -7.71 8.23 -25.65
CA GLY A 131 -7.43 6.80 -25.54
C GLY A 131 -6.03 6.50 -25.00
N VAL A 132 -5.54 5.30 -25.32
CA VAL A 132 -4.18 4.85 -25.01
C VAL A 132 -3.51 4.25 -26.24
N HIS A 133 -2.20 4.42 -26.33
CA HIS A 133 -1.33 3.71 -27.27
C HIS A 133 -0.60 2.60 -26.52
N LEU A 134 -0.64 1.41 -27.09
CA LEU A 134 0.12 0.26 -26.61
C LEU A 134 1.48 0.21 -27.31
N ARG A 135 2.45 -0.42 -26.65
CA ARG A 135 3.82 -0.58 -27.16
C ARG A 135 3.91 -1.37 -28.47
N ASP A 136 2.89 -2.17 -28.79
CA ASP A 136 2.80 -2.91 -30.06
C ASP A 136 2.26 -2.07 -31.23
N GLY A 137 2.01 -0.77 -31.00
CA GLY A 137 1.46 0.16 -31.97
C GLY A 137 -0.08 0.22 -31.97
N THR A 138 -0.76 -0.66 -31.23
CA THR A 138 -2.23 -0.66 -31.14
C THR A 138 -2.73 0.61 -30.47
N ARG A 139 -3.80 1.19 -31.01
CA ARG A 139 -4.50 2.33 -30.41
C ARG A 139 -5.88 1.92 -29.91
N ILE A 140 -6.15 2.22 -28.65
CA ILE A 140 -7.46 1.95 -28.03
C ILE A 140 -8.12 3.30 -27.72
N ARG A 141 -9.18 3.62 -28.46
CA ARG A 141 -10.02 4.81 -28.21
C ARG A 141 -10.79 4.64 -26.90
N ALA A 142 -10.76 5.66 -26.04
CA ALA A 142 -11.53 5.67 -24.80
C ALA A 142 -11.94 7.10 -24.43
N LYS A 143 -13.18 7.27 -23.95
CA LYS A 143 -13.69 8.56 -23.45
C LYS A 143 -13.10 8.94 -22.09
N ASN A 144 -12.78 7.93 -21.29
CA ASN A 144 -12.19 8.07 -19.96
C ASN A 144 -11.04 7.06 -19.83
N VAL A 145 -9.96 7.45 -19.17
CA VAL A 145 -8.85 6.57 -18.79
C VAL A 145 -8.62 6.72 -17.30
N ILE A 146 -8.65 5.58 -16.59
CA ILE A 146 -8.33 5.50 -15.17
C ILE A 146 -6.95 4.83 -15.08
N SER A 147 -5.94 5.56 -14.62
CA SER A 147 -4.59 5.03 -14.47
C SER A 147 -4.35 4.53 -13.05
N ASN A 148 -3.98 3.25 -12.92
CA ASN A 148 -3.48 2.67 -11.68
C ASN A 148 -1.96 2.38 -11.75
N ALA A 149 -1.23 3.00 -12.68
CA ALA A 149 0.22 2.79 -12.85
C ALA A 149 1.08 3.52 -11.79
N GLY A 150 0.45 4.24 -10.85
CA GLY A 150 1.11 5.17 -9.93
C GLY A 150 1.25 6.58 -10.51
N VAL A 151 1.25 7.59 -9.64
CA VAL A 151 1.25 9.01 -10.04
C VAL A 151 2.49 9.39 -10.85
N MET A 152 3.66 8.88 -10.44
CA MET A 152 4.93 9.12 -11.12
C MET A 152 4.92 8.52 -12.52
N ASN A 153 4.64 7.21 -12.68
CA ASN A 153 4.60 6.60 -14.01
C ASN A 153 3.53 7.25 -14.91
N THR A 154 2.36 7.57 -14.35
CA THR A 154 1.27 8.17 -15.13
C THR A 154 1.68 9.54 -15.69
N TYR A 155 2.09 10.46 -14.83
CA TYR A 155 2.35 11.85 -15.26
C TYR A 155 3.77 12.10 -15.74
N GLN A 156 4.70 11.18 -15.46
CA GLN A 156 6.09 11.29 -15.89
C GLN A 156 6.49 10.43 -17.09
N LYS A 157 5.71 9.39 -17.41
CA LYS A 157 6.03 8.48 -18.51
C LYS A 157 4.90 8.35 -19.51
N LEU A 158 3.67 8.13 -19.02
CA LEU A 158 2.55 7.79 -19.89
C LEU A 158 1.85 9.04 -20.48
N VAL A 159 1.79 10.14 -19.75
CA VAL A 159 1.22 11.40 -20.28
C VAL A 159 2.34 12.20 -20.95
N PRO A 160 2.18 12.62 -22.22
CA PRO A 160 3.17 13.43 -22.91
C PRO A 160 3.42 14.74 -22.14
N HIS A 161 4.68 14.95 -21.75
CA HIS A 161 5.11 16.05 -20.88
C HIS A 161 4.96 17.45 -21.51
N ALA A 162 4.88 18.45 -20.62
CA ALA A 162 4.84 19.91 -20.82
C ALA A 162 3.47 20.59 -21.07
N LYS A 163 2.43 19.92 -21.62
CA LYS A 163 1.17 20.62 -21.97
C LYS A 163 0.00 20.49 -20.96
N TYR A 164 0.00 19.46 -20.11
CA TYR A 164 -1.20 19.09 -19.34
C TYR A 164 -0.97 18.93 -17.83
N GLN A 165 0.19 19.37 -17.32
CA GLN A 165 0.46 19.32 -15.88
C GLN A 165 -0.16 20.53 -15.18
N SER A 166 -0.91 20.27 -14.10
CA SER A 166 -1.40 21.34 -13.23
C SER A 166 -0.24 21.93 -12.40
N PRO A 167 -0.35 23.18 -11.92
CA PRO A 167 0.65 23.76 -11.02
C PRO A 167 0.92 22.91 -9.78
N ALA A 168 -0.10 22.20 -9.26
CA ALA A 168 0.04 21.31 -8.12
C ALA A 168 0.89 20.06 -8.44
N LEU A 169 0.72 19.45 -9.62
CA LEU A 169 1.57 18.35 -10.06
C LEU A 169 3.00 18.82 -10.32
N HIS A 170 3.14 20.04 -10.87
CA HIS A 170 4.46 20.64 -11.07
C HIS A 170 5.18 20.88 -9.73
N ASP A 171 4.51 21.45 -8.73
CA ASP A 171 5.06 21.61 -7.36
C ASP A 171 5.46 20.26 -6.76
N LEU A 172 4.58 19.25 -6.88
CA LEU A 172 4.80 17.92 -6.33
C LEU A 172 6.10 17.28 -6.85
N PHE A 173 6.36 17.40 -8.15
CA PHE A 173 7.53 16.79 -8.79
C PHE A 173 8.79 17.67 -8.73
N LYS A 174 8.67 18.99 -8.91
CA LYS A 174 9.83 19.90 -8.94
C LYS A 174 10.47 20.07 -7.56
N ASN A 175 9.65 20.11 -6.52
CA ASN A 175 10.12 20.33 -5.15
C ASN A 175 10.32 19.02 -4.38
N ASP A 176 10.41 17.89 -5.09
CA ASP A 176 10.64 16.55 -4.53
C ASP A 176 9.76 16.23 -3.31
N ARG A 177 8.50 16.68 -3.37
CA ARG A 177 7.53 16.54 -2.26
C ARG A 177 6.95 15.14 -2.18
N LEU A 178 7.20 14.31 -3.19
CA LEU A 178 6.76 12.92 -3.26
C LEU A 178 7.99 12.02 -3.24
N LYS A 179 8.44 11.71 -2.04
CA LYS A 179 9.52 10.76 -1.79
C LYS A 179 8.98 9.35 -1.94
N SER A 180 9.79 8.44 -2.49
CA SER A 180 9.50 7.02 -2.42
C SER A 180 9.55 6.57 -0.95
N GLY A 181 8.55 5.78 -0.54
CA GLY A 181 8.65 5.03 0.71
C GLY A 181 9.71 3.94 0.60
N MET A 182 9.91 3.20 1.69
CA MET A 182 10.75 2.00 1.66
C MET A 182 10.15 0.94 0.75
N THR A 183 11.02 0.19 0.09
CA THR A 183 10.64 -1.04 -0.61
C THR A 183 10.73 -2.25 0.31
N GLY A 184 10.34 -3.41 -0.19
CA GLY A 184 10.46 -4.68 0.52
C GLY A 184 11.43 -5.62 -0.18
N LEU A 185 12.33 -6.24 0.58
CA LEU A 185 13.08 -7.40 0.14
C LEU A 185 12.35 -8.66 0.59
N PHE A 186 11.97 -9.51 -0.37
CA PHE A 186 11.23 -10.75 -0.12
C PHE A 186 12.12 -11.97 -0.34
N LEU A 187 12.05 -12.91 0.60
CA LEU A 187 12.63 -14.24 0.48
C LEU A 187 11.51 -15.28 0.61
N PHE A 188 11.35 -16.08 -0.44
CA PHE A 188 10.41 -17.20 -0.47
C PHE A 188 11.17 -18.49 -0.20
N VAL A 189 10.80 -19.20 0.86
CA VAL A 189 11.47 -20.42 1.29
C VAL A 189 10.50 -21.58 1.19
N GLY A 190 10.91 -22.64 0.48
CA GLY A 190 10.26 -23.94 0.51
C GLY A 190 10.91 -24.81 1.58
N LEU A 191 10.11 -25.46 2.42
CA LEU A 191 10.58 -26.38 3.43
C LEU A 191 10.04 -27.78 3.15
N GLU A 192 10.85 -28.79 3.47
CA GLU A 192 10.41 -30.18 3.51
C GLU A 192 9.67 -30.46 4.83
N GLY A 193 8.54 -31.15 4.75
CA GLY A 193 7.64 -31.42 5.87
C GLY A 193 6.34 -30.62 5.81
N SER A 194 5.28 -31.23 6.34
CA SER A 194 3.97 -30.60 6.51
C SER A 194 4.03 -29.43 7.50
N SER A 195 3.26 -28.37 7.22
CA SER A 195 3.35 -27.13 7.98
C SER A 195 2.82 -27.26 9.40
N ASP A 196 1.82 -28.10 9.60
CA ASP A 196 1.12 -28.32 10.87
C ASP A 196 1.70 -29.51 11.63
N ARG A 197 1.79 -30.69 11.01
CA ARG A 197 2.19 -31.92 11.70
C ARG A 197 3.69 -32.04 11.92
N ASP A 198 4.50 -31.77 10.90
CA ASP A 198 5.94 -32.01 10.98
C ASP A 198 6.70 -30.77 11.50
N LEU A 199 6.28 -29.57 11.09
CA LEU A 199 6.98 -28.31 11.40
C LEU A 199 6.27 -27.40 12.42
N ASN A 200 5.00 -27.64 12.72
CA ASN A 200 4.19 -26.86 13.68
C ASN A 200 4.30 -25.32 13.49
N LEU A 201 4.22 -24.85 12.25
CA LEU A 201 4.33 -23.44 11.89
C LEU A 201 3.13 -22.64 12.39
N PRO A 202 3.34 -21.40 12.91
CA PRO A 202 2.24 -20.57 13.38
C PRO A 202 1.39 -20.03 12.22
N LYS A 203 0.07 -19.97 12.44
CA LYS A 203 -0.87 -19.30 11.51
C LYS A 203 -0.77 -17.77 11.55
N HIS A 204 -0.29 -17.20 12.65
CA HIS A 204 -0.11 -15.75 12.76
C HIS A 204 1.19 -15.32 12.07
N GLN A 205 1.30 -14.02 11.83
CA GLN A 205 2.48 -13.38 11.27
C GLN A 205 3.37 -12.90 12.41
N ILE A 206 4.68 -13.02 12.24
CA ILE A 206 5.66 -12.58 13.23
C ILE A 206 6.37 -11.36 12.66
N TRP A 207 6.43 -10.28 13.44
CA TRP A 207 7.34 -9.18 13.22
C TRP A 207 8.45 -9.26 14.27
N ALA A 208 9.64 -9.67 13.84
CA ALA A 208 10.82 -9.75 14.68
C ALA A 208 11.62 -8.44 14.56
N PHE A 209 11.75 -7.73 15.68
CA PHE A 209 12.59 -6.55 15.80
C PHE A 209 13.96 -6.98 16.30
N MET A 210 14.99 -6.78 15.48
CA MET A 210 16.33 -7.34 15.71
C MET A 210 17.21 -6.46 16.60
N ASP A 211 16.73 -5.28 16.98
CA ASP A 211 17.39 -4.35 17.88
C ASP A 211 16.42 -3.74 18.91
N GLU A 212 16.99 -3.17 19.97
CA GLU A 212 16.22 -2.43 20.98
C GLU A 212 16.04 -0.95 20.62
N THR A 213 16.63 -0.50 19.50
CA THR A 213 16.49 0.90 19.08
C THR A 213 15.03 1.19 18.70
N GLY A 214 14.63 2.46 18.78
CA GLY A 214 13.23 2.87 18.58
C GLY A 214 12.68 2.39 17.23
N VAL A 215 11.39 2.06 17.19
CA VAL A 215 10.73 1.53 15.97
C VAL A 215 10.91 2.50 14.80
N GLY A 216 11.58 2.04 13.75
CA GLY A 216 11.81 2.81 12.52
C GLY A 216 13.05 3.72 12.53
N GLN A 217 13.76 3.85 13.65
CA GLN A 217 14.98 4.68 13.76
C GLN A 217 16.12 4.18 12.85
N GLY A 218 16.20 2.86 12.60
CA GLY A 218 17.14 2.28 11.64
C GLY A 218 16.85 2.60 10.18
N SER A 219 15.62 3.00 9.82
CA SER A 219 15.26 3.23 8.41
C SER A 219 15.94 4.44 7.76
N GLU A 220 16.47 5.36 8.56
CA GLU A 220 17.11 6.60 8.10
C GLU A 220 18.60 6.43 7.77
N SER A 221 19.24 5.35 8.26
CA SER A 221 20.66 5.15 8.01
C SER A 221 20.88 4.68 6.57
N LYS A 222 21.18 5.62 5.67
CA LYS A 222 21.80 5.30 4.38
C LYS A 222 23.19 4.76 4.68
N SER A 223 23.41 3.47 4.48
CA SER A 223 24.77 2.94 4.42
C SER A 223 25.40 3.37 3.10
N ASP A 224 26.61 3.91 3.14
CA ASP A 224 27.36 4.28 1.95
C ASP A 224 27.80 3.06 1.10
N ASP A 225 27.60 1.81 1.56
CA ASP A 225 28.08 0.57 0.92
C ASP A 225 26.99 -0.37 0.37
N ASN A 226 25.73 0.08 0.24
CA ASN A 226 24.55 -0.75 -0.09
C ASN A 226 24.19 -1.84 0.95
N SER A 227 24.69 -1.80 2.18
CA SER A 227 24.20 -2.66 3.26
C SER A 227 22.79 -2.30 3.69
N LEU A 228 22.06 -3.29 4.22
CA LEU A 228 20.77 -3.01 4.84
C LEU A 228 20.99 -2.23 6.13
N PRO A 229 20.19 -1.19 6.39
CA PRO A 229 20.19 -0.51 7.67
C PRO A 229 20.07 -1.51 8.83
N LYS A 230 20.83 -1.29 9.90
CA LYS A 230 20.72 -2.12 11.11
C LYS A 230 19.38 -1.84 11.79
N GLY A 231 18.79 -2.87 12.40
CA GLY A 231 17.54 -2.72 13.15
C GLY A 231 16.26 -2.77 12.33
N LEU A 232 16.35 -3.12 11.05
CA LEU A 232 15.15 -3.33 10.24
C LEU A 232 14.40 -4.56 10.72
N PRO A 233 13.07 -4.47 10.88
CA PRO A 233 12.29 -5.59 11.33
C PRO A 233 12.18 -6.65 10.23
N ILE A 234 12.00 -7.89 10.66
CA ILE A 234 11.80 -9.04 9.80
C ILE A 234 10.38 -9.54 10.00
N PHE A 235 9.59 -9.51 8.93
CA PHE A 235 8.32 -10.17 8.84
C PHE A 235 8.53 -11.63 8.45
N ILE A 236 7.84 -12.54 9.13
CA ILE A 236 7.81 -13.96 8.81
C ILE A 236 6.35 -14.41 8.79
N GLY A 237 5.94 -15.00 7.68
CA GLY A 237 4.63 -15.61 7.53
C GLY A 237 4.73 -16.98 6.88
N SER A 238 3.85 -17.90 7.26
CA SER A 238 3.67 -19.18 6.56
C SER A 238 2.35 -19.17 5.79
N PRO A 239 2.37 -19.05 4.45
CA PRO A 239 1.17 -19.20 3.63
C PRO A 239 0.60 -20.62 3.67
N SER A 240 1.47 -21.63 3.70
CA SER A 240 1.06 -23.03 3.62
C SER A 240 0.18 -23.50 4.79
N VAL A 241 0.38 -22.96 5.99
CA VAL A 241 -0.47 -23.29 7.16
C VAL A 241 -1.80 -22.51 7.18
N LYS A 242 -1.89 -21.41 6.42
CA LYS A 242 -3.10 -20.57 6.30
C LYS A 242 -4.02 -21.05 5.19
N ASP A 243 -3.48 -21.70 4.16
CA ASP A 243 -4.23 -22.20 3.03
C ASP A 243 -4.63 -23.66 3.21
N GLU A 244 -5.91 -23.91 3.47
CA GLU A 244 -6.46 -25.28 3.60
C GLU A 244 -6.26 -26.13 2.33
N SER A 245 -6.10 -25.52 1.16
CA SER A 245 -5.84 -26.26 -0.08
C SER A 245 -4.38 -26.73 -0.22
N TRP A 246 -3.47 -26.15 0.56
CA TRP A 246 -2.04 -26.47 0.48
C TRP A 246 -1.75 -27.88 0.95
N SER A 247 -2.21 -28.26 2.15
CA SER A 247 -1.99 -29.60 2.71
C SER A 247 -2.53 -30.72 1.82
N ARG A 248 -3.59 -30.44 1.05
CA ARG A 248 -4.19 -31.38 0.10
C ARG A 248 -3.35 -31.57 -1.17
N THR A 249 -2.71 -30.51 -1.65
CA THR A 249 -1.98 -30.51 -2.94
C THR A 249 -0.49 -30.74 -2.76
N ARG A 250 0.04 -30.40 -1.58
CA ARG A 250 1.46 -30.44 -1.21
C ARG A 250 1.62 -30.91 0.26
N PRO A 251 1.25 -32.16 0.58
CA PRO A 251 1.16 -32.64 1.95
C PRO A 251 2.51 -32.70 2.69
N ASN A 252 3.62 -32.85 1.98
CA ASN A 252 4.96 -33.01 2.57
C ASN A 252 5.85 -31.79 2.37
N SER A 253 5.27 -30.62 2.11
CA SER A 253 6.05 -29.39 2.00
C SER A 253 5.33 -28.20 2.59
N SER A 254 6.13 -27.18 2.92
CA SER A 254 5.65 -25.93 3.52
C SER A 254 6.28 -24.74 2.82
N SER A 255 5.69 -23.57 3.02
CA SER A 255 6.24 -22.31 2.53
C SER A 255 6.35 -21.29 3.65
N LEU A 256 7.45 -20.54 3.61
CA LEU A 256 7.64 -19.32 4.37
C LEU A 256 7.87 -18.15 3.41
N GLU A 257 7.33 -17.02 3.81
CA GLU A 257 7.62 -15.71 3.24
C GLU A 257 8.31 -14.90 4.33
N ILE A 258 9.51 -14.42 4.01
CA ILE A 258 10.28 -13.54 4.87
C ILE A 258 10.41 -12.20 4.15
N LEU A 259 10.06 -11.12 4.84
CA LEU A 259 10.10 -9.76 4.31
C LEU A 259 10.88 -8.86 5.26
N THR A 260 11.73 -8.01 4.72
CA THR A 260 12.32 -6.90 5.46
C THR A 260 12.24 -5.62 4.61
N PRO A 261 11.99 -4.44 5.21
CA PRO A 261 12.08 -3.18 4.47
C PRO A 261 13.48 -3.01 3.86
N ALA A 262 13.57 -2.32 2.74
CA ALA A 262 14.83 -1.96 2.11
C ALA A 262 14.73 -0.56 1.46
N PRO A 263 15.86 0.15 1.27
CA PRO A 263 15.87 1.37 0.46
C PRO A 263 15.48 1.08 -1.01
N TRP A 264 14.77 2.01 -1.64
CA TRP A 264 14.42 1.96 -3.07
C TRP A 264 15.54 2.50 -3.96
#